data_AF-A0A958FB98-F1
#
_entry.id   AF-A0A958FB98-F1
#
_cell.length_a   1.000
_cell.length_b   1.000
_cell.length_c   1.000
_cell.angle_alpha   90.00
_cell.angle_beta   90.00
_cell.angle_gamma   90.00
#
_symmetry.space_group_name_H-M   'P 1'
#
loop_
_entity.id
_entity.type
_entity.pdbx_description
1 polymer ?
#
loop_
_entity_poly.entity_id
_entity_poly.type
_entity_poly.pdbx_seq_one_letter_code
_entity_poly.pdbx_strand_id
1 'polypeptide(L)'
;FASSSGIMRLDRRSGEWESFPQIGFEIRPPYRDIQVNSAAVWVATPDGLLKFDKERRYWRLFDTSDGLLSNNCRRLLLDGDYIWIVSDAGITQFYWNNPQRSD
;
A
#
# COMPACT_ATOMS: atom_id res chain seq x y z
N PHE A 1 9.69 6.73 -2.89
CA PHE A 1 10.64 6.45 -1.80
C PHE A 1 9.86 6.37 -0.49
N ALA A 2 10.17 5.41 0.38
CA ALA A 2 9.56 5.31 1.70
C ALA A 2 10.67 5.32 2.76
N SER A 3 10.49 6.10 3.83
CA SER A 3 11.42 6.24 4.95
C SER A 3 10.65 6.22 6.27
N SER A 4 11.33 6.24 7.41
CA SER A 4 10.66 6.37 8.71
C SER A 4 9.80 7.64 8.85
N SER A 5 10.04 8.65 8.02
CA SER A 5 9.29 9.92 8.02
C SER A 5 8.11 9.94 7.04
N GLY A 6 7.85 8.84 6.31
CA GLY A 6 6.71 8.72 5.41
C GLY A 6 7.06 8.26 4.00
N ILE A 7 6.15 8.52 3.06
CA ILE A 7 6.27 8.13 1.66
C ILE A 7 6.38 9.40 0.82
N MET A 8 7.39 9.44 -0.04
CA MET A 8 7.72 10.56 -0.92
C MET A 8 7.71 10.13 -2.38
N ARG A 9 7.31 11.06 -3.25
CA ARG A 9 7.34 10.95 -4.71
C ARG A 9 8.30 11.99 -5.26
N LEU A 10 9.10 11.62 -6.26
CA LEU A 10 9.89 12.56 -7.05
C LEU A 10 9.13 12.85 -8.35
N ASP A 11 8.79 14.12 -8.59
CA ASP A 11 8.38 14.57 -9.93
C ASP A 11 9.64 14.62 -10.82
N ARG A 12 9.70 13.74 -11.82
CA ARG A 12 10.88 13.65 -12.70
C ARG A 12 10.99 14.81 -13.69
N ARG A 13 9.93 15.59 -13.90
CA ARG A 13 9.92 16.73 -14.82
C ARG A 13 10.45 17.99 -14.14
N SER A 14 10.02 18.27 -12.92
CA SER A 14 10.53 19.42 -12.15
C SER A 14 11.77 19.10 -11.32
N GLY A 15 11.99 17.83 -10.98
CA GLY A 15 13.01 17.40 -10.01
C GLY A 15 12.60 17.62 -8.56
N GLU A 16 11.34 18.03 -8.31
CA GLU A 16 10.84 18.33 -6.97
C GLU A 16 10.31 17.09 -6.26
N TRP A 17 10.47 17.10 -4.94
CA TRP A 17 9.98 16.07 -4.06
C TRP A 17 8.62 16.46 -3.48
N GLU A 18 7.62 15.62 -3.70
CA GLU A 18 6.28 15.75 -3.14
C GLU A 18 6.08 14.71 -2.03
N SER A 19 5.53 15.12 -0.89
CA SER A 19 4.96 14.17 0.06
C SER A 19 3.62 13.67 -0.47
N PHE A 20 3.32 12.39 -0.27
CA PHE A 20 1.93 11.95 -0.42
C PHE A 20 1.06 12.60 0.67
N PRO A 21 -0.24 12.85 0.42
CA PRO A 21 -1.15 13.42 1.41
C PRO A 21 -0.99 12.71 2.75
N GLN A 22 -1.04 13.48 3.85
CA GLN A 22 -0.86 12.96 5.21
C GLN A 22 -1.70 11.70 5.38
N ILE A 23 -1.02 10.59 5.65
CA ILE A 23 -1.65 9.38 6.15
C ILE A 23 -2.34 9.81 7.45
N GLY A 24 -3.66 9.96 7.39
CA GLY A 24 -4.46 10.23 8.57
C GLY A 24 -4.31 9.05 9.52
N PHE A 25 -3.57 9.28 10.60
CA PHE A 25 -3.42 8.42 11.77
C PHE A 25 -2.49 7.19 11.64
N GLU A 26 -1.52 7.16 12.57
CA GLU A 26 -0.92 5.98 13.22
C GLU A 26 -0.22 4.88 12.42
N ILE A 27 -0.03 4.98 11.11
CA ILE A 27 0.75 3.93 10.42
C ILE A 27 2.22 4.04 10.78
N ARG A 28 2.71 3.05 11.53
CA ARG A 28 4.05 3.10 12.08
C ARG A 28 5.03 2.48 11.08
N PRO A 29 6.17 3.13 10.81
CA PRO A 29 7.26 2.47 10.11
C PRO A 29 7.68 1.19 10.87
N PRO A 30 8.30 0.21 10.18
CA PRO A 30 8.87 0.33 8.84
C PRO A 30 7.90 0.08 7.68
N TYR A 31 8.04 0.86 6.61
CA TYR A 31 7.51 0.51 5.29
C TYR A 31 8.43 -0.53 4.65
N ARG A 32 7.95 -1.76 4.48
CA ARG A 32 8.81 -2.93 4.18
C ARG A 32 8.98 -3.24 2.71
N ASP A 33 7.99 -2.89 1.91
CA ASP A 33 8.00 -3.07 0.46
C ASP A 33 7.04 -2.07 -0.19
N ILE A 34 7.28 -1.73 -1.44
CA ILE A 34 6.45 -0.81 -2.22
C ILE A 34 6.27 -1.35 -3.64
N GLN A 35 5.01 -1.39 -4.08
CA GLN A 35 4.65 -1.74 -5.45
C GLN A 35 3.79 -0.63 -6.04
N VAL A 36 3.95 -0.36 -7.33
CA VAL A 36 3.26 0.75 -7.99
C VAL A 36 2.76 0.30 -9.35
N ASN A 37 1.49 0.58 -9.65
CA ASN A 37 0.94 0.47 -11.00
C ASN A 37 0.34 1.81 -11.44
N SER A 38 -0.40 1.85 -12.55
CA SER A 38 -1.01 3.08 -13.05
C SER A 38 -2.05 3.68 -12.08
N ALA A 39 -2.80 2.84 -11.36
CA ALA A 39 -3.92 3.25 -10.52
C ALA A 39 -3.54 3.52 -9.04
N ALA A 40 -2.54 2.83 -8.51
CA ALA A 40 -2.28 2.81 -7.07
C ALA A 40 -0.80 2.73 -6.70
N VAL A 41 -0.52 3.09 -5.45
CA VAL A 41 0.73 2.77 -4.73
C VAL A 41 0.37 1.84 -3.58
N TRP A 42 1.09 0.73 -3.47
CA TRP A 42 0.89 -0.29 -2.44
C TRP A 42 2.09 -0.35 -1.52
N VAL A 43 1.87 -0.41 -0.22
CA VAL A 43 2.93 -0.45 0.78
C VAL A 43 2.66 -1.50 1.84
N ALA A 44 3.62 -2.40 2.05
CA ALA A 44 3.57 -3.38 3.12
C ALA A 44 4.02 -2.75 4.44
N THR A 45 3.22 -2.90 5.50
CA THR A 45 3.52 -2.39 6.84
C THR A 45 3.34 -3.48 7.90
N PRO A 46 3.75 -3.26 9.16
CA PRO A 46 3.41 -4.16 10.26
C PRO A 46 1.91 -4.18 10.60
N ASP A 47 1.19 -3.13 10.22
CA ASP A 47 -0.20 -2.88 10.60
C ASP A 47 -1.20 -3.25 9.48
N GLY A 48 -0.70 -3.59 8.28
CA GLY A 48 -1.52 -4.06 7.17
C GLY A 48 -0.92 -3.76 5.80
N LEU A 49 -1.79 -3.79 4.79
CA LEU A 49 -1.49 -3.37 3.43
C LEU A 49 -2.06 -1.98 3.18
N LEU A 50 -1.18 -1.01 2.93
CA LEU A 50 -1.58 0.32 2.53
C LEU A 50 -1.80 0.42 1.02
N LYS A 51 -2.88 1.09 0.61
CA LYS A 51 -3.16 1.49 -0.77
C LYS A 51 -3.32 3.01 -0.83
N PHE A 52 -2.54 3.68 -1.67
CA PHE A 52 -2.87 5.02 -2.12
C PHE A 52 -3.60 4.93 -3.45
N ASP A 53 -4.83 5.42 -3.47
CA ASP A 53 -5.58 5.61 -4.70
C ASP A 53 -5.12 6.90 -5.38
N LYS A 54 -4.58 6.79 -6.61
CA LYS A 54 -4.02 7.95 -7.31
C LYS A 54 -5.08 8.90 -7.86
N GLU A 55 -6.27 8.39 -8.15
CA GLU A 55 -7.38 9.17 -8.70
C GLU A 55 -8.06 9.97 -7.58
N ARG A 56 -8.48 9.28 -6.53
CA ARG A 56 -9.19 9.87 -5.38
C ARG A 56 -8.24 10.52 -4.37
N ARG A 57 -6.93 10.30 -4.50
CA ARG A 57 -5.86 10.94 -3.70
C ARG A 57 -5.97 10.66 -2.19
N TYR A 58 -6.39 9.45 -1.79
CA TYR A 58 -6.48 9.03 -0.38
C TYR A 58 -5.78 7.70 -0.13
N TRP A 59 -5.46 7.47 1.14
CA TRP A 59 -4.92 6.20 1.63
C TRP A 59 -6.03 5.35 2.23
N ARG A 60 -5.97 4.03 1.97
CA ARG A 60 -6.76 3.00 2.64
C ARG A 60 -5.82 1.97 3.24
N LEU A 61 -6.10 1.56 4.48
CA LEU A 61 -5.46 0.41 5.13
C LEU A 61 -6.35 -0.81 4.93
N PHE A 62 -5.73 -1.92 4.52
CA PHE A 62 -6.36 -3.23 4.53
C PHE A 62 -5.73 -4.09 5.61
N ASP A 63 -6.55 -4.77 6.39
CA ASP A 63 -6.12 -5.61 7.52
C ASP A 63 -6.78 -7.02 7.49
N THR A 64 -6.66 -7.77 8.58
CA THR A 64 -7.26 -9.11 8.68
C THR A 64 -8.78 -9.11 8.55
N SER A 65 -9.47 -8.02 8.87
CA SER A 65 -10.92 -7.88 8.65
C SER A 65 -11.28 -7.76 7.17
N ASP A 66 -10.35 -7.31 6.33
CA ASP A 66 -10.49 -7.26 4.87
C ASP A 66 -10.12 -8.59 4.17
N GLY A 67 -9.68 -9.60 4.94
CA GLY A 67 -9.31 -10.92 4.44
C GLY A 67 -7.80 -11.17 4.32
N LEU A 68 -6.95 -10.33 4.92
CA LEU A 68 -5.53 -10.66 5.06
C LEU A 68 -5.33 -11.78 6.09
N LEU A 69 -4.39 -12.70 5.85
CA LEU A 69 -4.03 -13.73 6.84
C LEU A 69 -3.33 -13.14 8.08
N SER A 70 -2.66 -11.99 7.93
CA SER A 70 -2.01 -11.27 9.02
C SER A 70 -1.79 -9.82 8.60
N ASN A 71 -1.84 -8.91 9.57
CA ASN A 71 -1.52 -7.50 9.38
C ASN A 71 -0.02 -7.29 9.09
N ASN A 72 0.83 -8.22 9.51
CA ASN A 72 2.28 -8.08 9.46
C ASN A 72 2.84 -8.35 8.03
N CYS A 73 2.52 -7.46 7.09
CA CYS A 73 2.89 -7.57 5.68
C CYS A 73 4.38 -7.29 5.46
N ARG A 74 5.07 -8.12 4.66
CA ARG A 74 6.53 -8.07 4.49
C ARG A 74 6.99 -7.87 3.04
N ARG A 75 6.33 -8.50 2.08
CA ARG A 75 6.64 -8.41 0.65
C ARG A 75 5.38 -8.39 -0.17
N LEU A 76 5.44 -7.69 -1.30
CA LEU A 76 4.34 -7.52 -2.23
C LEU A 76 4.79 -7.89 -3.65
N LEU A 77 3.89 -8.54 -4.39
CA LEU A 77 4.05 -8.76 -5.82
C LEU A 77 2.71 -8.41 -6.50
N LEU A 78 2.73 -7.39 -7.35
CA LEU A 78 1.58 -7.06 -8.19
C LEU A 78 1.48 -8.03 -9.36
N ASP A 79 0.26 -8.51 -9.60
CA ASP A 79 -0.07 -9.49 -10.63
C ASP A 79 -1.45 -9.17 -11.22
N GLY A 80 -1.47 -8.23 -12.16
CA GLY A 80 -2.72 -7.69 -12.74
C GLY A 80 -3.63 -7.09 -11.67
N ASP A 81 -4.84 -7.64 -11.56
CA ASP A 81 -5.86 -7.23 -10.58
C ASP A 81 -5.65 -7.86 -9.18
N TYR A 82 -4.59 -8.64 -9.02
CA TYR A 82 -4.20 -9.26 -7.75
C TYR A 82 -2.92 -8.64 -7.21
N ILE A 83 -2.79 -8.72 -5.89
CA ILE A 83 -1.54 -8.51 -5.18
C ILE A 83 -1.28 -9.70 -4.27
N TRP A 84 -0.11 -10.31 -4.44
CA TRP A 84 0.36 -11.36 -3.54
C TRP A 84 1.08 -10.71 -2.37
N ILE A 85 0.68 -11.09 -1.16
CA ILE A 85 1.15 -10.49 0.09
C ILE A 85 1.80 -11.60 0.91
N VAL A 86 3.11 -11.48 1.14
CA VAL A 86 3.82 -12.34 2.09
C VAL A 86 3.75 -11.70 3.46
N SER A 87 3.22 -12.42 4.45
CA SER A 87 3.17 -12.04 5.86
C SER A 87 3.91 -13.05 6.74
N ASP A 88 3.84 -12.89 8.06
CA ASP A 88 4.31 -13.89 9.02
C ASP A 88 3.36 -15.09 9.19
N ALA A 89 2.13 -15.01 8.69
CA ALA A 89 1.13 -16.07 8.72
C ALA A 89 1.01 -16.84 7.39
N GLY A 90 1.79 -16.47 6.37
CA GLY A 90 1.79 -17.14 5.06
C GLY A 90 1.66 -16.17 3.89
N ILE A 91 1.00 -16.61 2.82
CA ILE A 91 0.82 -15.83 1.59
C ILE A 91 -0.68 -15.63 1.35
N THR A 92 -1.09 -14.37 1.18
CA THR A 92 -2.46 -13.99 0.77
C THR A 92 -2.46 -13.56 -0.69
N GLN A 93 -3.35 -14.11 -1.52
CA GLN A 93 -3.68 -13.55 -2.83
C GLN A 93 -4.87 -12.60 -2.66
N PHE A 94 -4.65 -11.30 -2.88
CA PHE A 94 -5.65 -10.28 -2.61
C PHE A 94 -6.14 -9.63 -3.90
N TYR A 95 -7.44 -9.78 -4.19
CA TYR A 95 -8.09 -9.14 -5.33
C TYR A 95 -8.42 -7.68 -4.97
N TRP A 96 -7.64 -6.74 -5.52
CA TRP A 96 -7.71 -5.34 -5.10
C TRP A 96 -8.61 -4.48 -5.98
N ASN A 97 -8.89 -4.93 -7.21
CA ASN A 97 -9.70 -4.23 -8.20
C ASN A 97 -11.11 -4.85 -8.29
N ASN A 98 -11.77 -5.01 -7.15
CA ASN A 98 -13.10 -5.60 -7.12
C ASN A 98 -14.19 -4.53 -7.36
N PRO A 99 -14.91 -4.56 -8.50
CA PRO A 99 -15.96 -3.58 -8.79
C PRO A 99 -17.16 -3.63 -7.82
N GLN A 100 -17.28 -4.68 -7.00
CA GLN A 100 -18.33 -4.80 -5.98
C GLN A 100 -17.89 -4.30 -4.59
N ARG A 101 -16.62 -3.94 -4.39
CA ARG A 101 -16.20 -3.28 -3.14
C ARG A 101 -16.55 -1.80 -3.22
N SER A 102 -17.25 -1.30 -2.20
CA SER A 102 -17.62 0.11 -2.05
C SER A 102 -16.52 0.91 -1.36
N ASP A 103 -15.26 0.52 -1.53
CA ASP A 103 -14.11 1.08 -0.83
C ASP A 103 -13.50 2.32 -1.46
#